data_AF-A0A353B4E3-F1
#
_entry.id   AF-A0A353B4E3-F1
#
_cell.length_a   1.000
_cell.length_b   1.000
_cell.length_c   1.000
_cell.angle_alpha   90.00
_cell.angle_beta   90.00
_cell.angle_gamma   90.00
#
_symmetry.space_group_name_H-M   'P 1'
#
loop_
_entity.id
_entity.type
_entity.pdbx_description
1 polymer ?
#
loop_
_entity_poly.entity_id
_entity_poly.type
_entity_poly.pdbx_seq_one_letter_code
_entity_poly.pdbx_strand_id
1 'polypeptide(L)'
;MAFEFTCPHCFKKTLVDDSVAGQEGACVSCGKPIKVHYPSHLRKDSTPTSQSPSSQSTGQATHDSPLASTLPTGPAPSAATQARPGRAIKSKTLALIAKVSVLAVLALVGGGIVLYVMWPSVVSLKATRDRQACKSNLQKIAVALNAYAAEHGTYPTPTVRDADGNPLYSWRVLLLPYLGQENLHAEFQLDEPWDSAQNASLITLMPALFASPSNALGSDTSESNYVLLTGKGTLFPDTGPLGPRSITDGNDRTLLVVEVATIGRYWTEPADIDFTKLTGQPGGPTLQGAPTAIGGSHSGGATVAFADG
;
A
#
# COMPACT_ATOMS: atom_id res chain seq x y z
N MET A 1 -13.72 16.06 7.34
CA MET A 1 -13.99 15.19 6.16
C MET A 1 -14.43 13.84 6.71
N ALA A 2 -15.11 13.01 5.94
CA ALA A 2 -15.45 11.67 6.39
C ALA A 2 -14.44 10.68 5.80
N PHE A 3 -13.98 9.73 6.61
CA PHE A 3 -13.11 8.65 6.17
C PHE A 3 -13.79 7.30 6.42
N GLU A 4 -13.40 6.31 5.64
CA GLU A 4 -13.95 4.97 5.75
C GLU A 4 -13.21 4.21 6.87
N PHE A 5 -13.95 3.80 7.89
CA PHE A 5 -13.44 3.00 9.00
C PHE A 5 -14.04 1.59 8.94
N THR A 6 -13.18 0.58 9.09
CA THR A 6 -13.59 -0.83 9.12
C THR A 6 -13.46 -1.35 10.54
N CYS A 7 -14.56 -1.86 11.11
CA CYS A 7 -14.56 -2.41 12.46
C CYS A 7 -13.67 -3.68 12.53
N PRO A 8 -12.70 -3.77 13.47
CA PRO A 8 -11.81 -4.93 13.60
C PRO A 8 -12.52 -6.21 14.09
N HIS A 9 -13.76 -6.09 14.58
CA HIS A 9 -14.51 -7.22 15.14
C HIS A 9 -15.59 -7.79 14.22
N CYS A 10 -16.13 -6.99 13.30
CA CYS A 10 -17.23 -7.41 12.43
C CYS A 10 -17.04 -7.00 10.96
N PHE A 11 -15.95 -6.33 10.62
CA PHE A 11 -15.51 -5.96 9.27
C PHE A 11 -16.50 -5.13 8.46
N LYS A 12 -17.56 -4.60 9.08
CA LYS A 12 -18.44 -3.63 8.43
C LYS A 12 -17.73 -2.28 8.31
N LYS A 13 -17.79 -1.74 7.09
CA LYS A 13 -17.29 -0.42 6.75
C LYS A 13 -18.33 0.63 7.10
N THR A 14 -17.90 1.70 7.77
CA THR A 14 -18.75 2.83 8.14
C THR A 14 -18.02 4.11 7.77
N LEU A 15 -18.75 5.09 7.25
CA LEU A 15 -18.21 6.44 7.05
C LEU A 15 -18.23 7.17 8.38
N VAL A 16 -17.06 7.62 8.81
CA VAL A 16 -16.84 8.22 10.12
C VAL A 16 -16.23 9.60 9.93
N ASP A 17 -16.70 10.59 10.68
CA ASP A 17 -16.19 11.96 10.59
C ASP A 17 -14.79 12.07 11.21
N ASP A 18 -13.92 12.90 10.63
CA ASP A 18 -12.57 13.18 11.14
C ASP A 18 -12.56 13.60 12.62
N SER A 19 -13.63 14.22 13.11
CA SER A 19 -13.76 14.65 14.51
C SER A 19 -13.77 13.53 15.55
N VAL A 20 -14.09 12.29 15.15
CA VAL A 20 -14.06 11.12 16.05
C VAL A 20 -12.84 10.23 15.84
N ALA A 21 -11.90 10.65 14.99
CA ALA A 21 -10.62 9.98 14.87
C ALA A 21 -9.83 10.07 16.19
N GLY A 22 -9.32 8.93 16.66
CA GLY A 22 -8.63 8.80 17.95
C GLY A 22 -9.54 8.58 19.15
N GLN A 23 -10.86 8.63 18.99
CA GLN A 23 -11.83 8.37 20.06
C GLN A 23 -12.16 6.86 20.16
N GLU A 24 -12.55 6.44 21.37
CA GLU A 24 -12.98 5.08 21.69
C GLU A 24 -14.50 5.06 21.83
N GLY A 25 -15.16 4.07 21.23
CA GLY A 25 -16.62 3.95 21.23
C GLY A 25 -17.08 2.53 20.89
N ALA A 26 -18.39 2.29 20.89
CA ALA A 26 -18.94 0.99 20.50
C ALA A 26 -19.26 0.95 19.00
N CYS A 27 -18.96 -0.17 18.34
CA CYS A 27 -19.30 -0.37 16.94
C CYS A 27 -20.83 -0.38 16.75
N VAL A 28 -21.34 0.44 15.84
CA VAL A 28 -22.79 0.53 15.52
C VAL A 28 -23.39 -0.76 14.98
N SER A 29 -22.56 -1.69 14.50
CA SER A 29 -23.02 -2.95 13.89
C SER A 29 -22.93 -4.17 14.82
N CYS A 30 -21.96 -4.22 15.73
CA CYS A 30 -21.74 -5.39 16.60
C CYS A 30 -21.64 -5.05 18.09
N GLY A 31 -21.71 -3.78 18.49
CA GLY A 31 -21.68 -3.32 19.87
C GLY A 31 -20.34 -3.45 20.60
N LYS A 32 -19.33 -4.08 20.00
CA LYS A 32 -17.99 -4.25 20.60
C LYS A 32 -17.21 -2.92 20.64
N PRO A 33 -16.37 -2.69 21.67
CA PRO A 33 -15.56 -1.48 21.77
C PRO A 33 -14.55 -1.43 20.62
N ILE A 34 -14.40 -0.26 20.01
CA ILE A 34 -13.51 0.01 18.89
C ILE A 34 -12.75 1.31 19.15
N LYS A 35 -11.52 1.37 18.66
CA LYS A 35 -10.72 2.60 18.61
C LYS A 35 -10.57 3.01 17.15
N VAL A 36 -11.03 4.22 16.82
CA VAL A 36 -10.98 4.70 15.44
C VAL A 36 -9.59 5.27 15.18
N HIS A 37 -8.74 4.54 14.47
CA HIS A 37 -7.41 5.02 14.11
C HIS A 37 -7.49 5.97 12.92
N TYR A 38 -6.77 7.09 13.01
CA TYR A 38 -6.68 8.02 11.90
C TYR A 38 -5.82 7.41 10.78
N PRO A 39 -6.28 7.38 9.53
CA PRO A 39 -5.50 6.81 8.44
C PRO A 39 -4.20 7.59 8.25
N SER A 40 -3.07 6.86 8.21
CA SER A 40 -1.71 7.42 8.14
C SER A 40 -1.51 8.40 6.98
N HIS A 41 -2.25 8.22 5.89
CA HIS A 41 -2.19 9.03 4.67
C HIS A 41 -2.96 10.37 4.76
N LEU A 42 -3.79 10.56 5.80
CA LEU A 42 -4.50 11.83 6.05
C LEU A 42 -3.81 12.65 7.15
N ARG A 43 -2.73 12.14 7.74
CA ARG A 43 -1.95 12.81 8.80
C ARG A 43 -1.35 14.08 8.19
N LYS A 44 -1.97 15.23 8.50
CA LYS A 44 -1.33 16.54 8.29
C LYS A 44 -0.17 16.60 9.27
N ASP A 45 1.00 16.17 8.84
CA ASP A 45 2.22 16.32 9.59
C ASP A 45 2.47 17.82 9.79
N SER A 46 2.25 18.31 11.00
CA SER A 46 2.83 19.55 11.46
C SER A 46 4.33 19.33 11.61
N THR A 47 5.09 19.82 10.64
CA THR A 47 6.55 19.89 10.66
C THR A 47 7.06 20.51 11.96
N PRO A 48 8.02 19.90 12.69
CA PRO A 48 8.66 20.55 13.81
C PRO A 48 9.65 21.60 13.26
N THR A 49 9.25 22.87 13.34
CA THR A 49 10.12 24.00 13.04
C THR A 49 11.11 24.19 14.18
N SER A 50 12.40 23.97 13.89
CA SER A 50 13.52 24.45 14.69
C SER A 50 13.51 25.98 14.70
N GLN A 51 13.12 26.59 15.83
CA GLN A 51 13.43 28.00 16.13
C GLN A 51 13.66 28.18 17.63
N SER A 52 14.74 28.89 17.94
CA SER A 52 15.05 29.50 19.22
C SER A 52 15.77 30.84 18.92
N PRO A 53 15.84 31.81 19.83
CA PRO A 53 14.71 32.67 20.20
C PRO A 53 15.07 34.17 20.11
N SER A 54 14.08 35.07 20.10
CA SER A 54 14.31 36.50 20.44
C SER A 54 13.05 37.20 20.93
N SER A 55 13.16 37.72 22.16
CA SER A 55 12.52 38.90 22.76
C SER A 55 10.99 38.94 22.91
N GLN A 56 10.59 38.45 24.09
CA GLN A 56 9.71 39.05 25.11
C GLN A 56 9.07 40.43 24.80
N SER A 57 7.75 40.45 24.97
CA SER A 57 6.95 41.61 25.36
C SER A 57 6.83 41.69 26.88
N THR A 58 6.83 42.89 27.46
CA THR A 58 5.97 43.22 28.62
C THR A 58 5.88 44.73 28.82
N GLY A 59 4.66 45.22 29.09
CA GLY A 59 4.41 46.62 29.47
C GLY A 59 2.94 47.02 29.43
N GLN A 60 2.19 46.66 30.49
CA GLN A 60 0.85 47.12 30.89
C GLN A 60 0.66 48.66 30.73
N ALA A 61 -0.46 49.16 30.20
CA ALA A 61 -1.79 49.36 30.81
C ALA A 61 -1.82 50.36 31.99
N THR A 62 -2.57 51.47 31.84
CA THR A 62 -3.59 51.97 32.79
C THR A 62 -4.33 53.23 32.28
N HIS A 63 -5.65 53.16 32.43
CA HIS A 63 -6.61 54.16 32.95
C HIS A 63 -6.97 55.51 32.28
N ASP A 64 -8.30 55.70 32.26
CA ASP A 64 -9.12 56.92 32.50
C ASP A 64 -9.62 57.79 31.33
N SER A 65 -10.96 57.72 31.15
CA SER A 65 -11.88 58.77 30.67
C SER A 65 -12.17 59.79 31.82
N PRO A 66 -12.79 60.99 31.63
CA PRO A 66 -13.82 61.33 30.63
C PRO A 66 -13.85 62.80 30.11
N LEU A 67 -14.85 63.07 29.25
CA LEU A 67 -15.61 64.34 29.04
C LEU A 67 -14.88 65.61 28.54
N ALA A 68 -15.26 66.08 27.33
CA ALA A 68 -16.04 67.32 27.11
C ALA A 68 -15.76 68.02 25.76
N SER A 69 -16.88 68.37 25.11
CA SER A 69 -17.15 69.40 24.11
C SER A 69 -16.08 70.46 23.82
N THR A 70 -15.83 70.72 22.53
CA THR A 70 -15.95 72.05 21.91
C THR A 70 -15.56 72.00 20.43
N LEU A 71 -16.50 72.37 19.54
CA LEU A 71 -16.17 72.83 18.18
C LEU A 71 -15.53 74.22 18.27
N PRO A 72 -14.51 74.48 17.44
CA PRO A 72 -14.44 75.77 16.78
C PRO A 72 -14.32 75.61 15.26
N THR A 73 -15.27 76.24 14.58
CA THR A 73 -15.19 76.70 13.20
C THR A 73 -13.93 77.55 12.96
N GLY A 74 -13.10 77.15 12.00
CA GLY A 74 -12.00 77.93 11.46
C GLY A 74 -11.63 77.41 10.05
N PRO A 75 -11.31 78.29 9.08
CA PRO A 75 -11.24 77.91 7.68
C PRO A 75 -9.99 77.09 7.37
N ALA A 76 -10.15 76.15 6.44
CA ALA A 76 -9.11 75.25 5.96
C ALA A 76 -7.88 76.00 5.42
N PRO A 77 -6.66 75.70 5.88
CA PRO A 77 -5.46 76.07 5.15
C PRO A 77 -5.33 75.16 3.93
N SER A 78 -5.20 75.79 2.77
CA SER A 78 -4.95 75.15 1.48
C SER A 78 -3.63 74.36 1.53
N ALA A 79 -3.73 73.05 1.76
CA ALA A 79 -2.61 72.13 1.67
C ALA A 79 -2.21 72.01 0.20
N ALA A 80 -1.18 72.74 -0.19
CA ALA A 80 -0.49 72.52 -1.45
C ALA A 80 -0.03 71.06 -1.52
N THR A 81 -0.71 70.27 -2.34
CA THR A 81 -0.26 68.93 -2.74
C THR A 81 1.06 69.09 -3.49
N GLN A 82 2.18 68.93 -2.78
CA GLN A 82 3.46 68.73 -3.44
C GLN A 82 3.43 67.35 -4.10
N ALA A 83 3.21 67.35 -5.42
CA ALA A 83 3.40 66.18 -6.26
C ALA A 83 4.88 65.73 -6.12
N ARG A 84 5.10 64.59 -5.45
CA ARG A 84 6.41 63.91 -5.49
C ARG A 84 6.68 63.57 -6.97
N PRO A 85 7.83 63.95 -7.53
CA PRO A 85 8.15 63.59 -8.90
C PRO A 85 8.23 62.06 -8.99
N GLY A 86 7.36 61.46 -9.82
CA GLY A 86 7.44 60.05 -10.16
C GLY A 86 8.82 59.76 -10.74
N ARG A 87 9.59 58.89 -10.06
CA ARG A 87 10.94 58.54 -10.50
C ARG A 87 10.81 57.77 -11.82
N ALA A 88 11.02 58.46 -12.94
CA ALA A 88 10.97 57.88 -14.28
C ALA A 88 12.01 56.75 -14.38
N ILE A 89 11.53 55.51 -14.55
CA ILE A 89 12.39 54.36 -14.81
C ILE A 89 13.01 54.57 -16.19
N LYS A 90 14.34 54.69 -16.25
CA LYS A 90 15.07 54.92 -17.50
C LYS A 90 14.77 53.76 -18.47
N SER A 91 14.56 54.05 -19.76
CA SER A 91 14.16 53.07 -20.81
C SER A 91 15.08 51.85 -20.90
N LYS A 92 16.38 52.01 -20.60
CA LYS A 92 17.36 50.93 -20.54
C LYS A 92 17.05 49.89 -19.43
N THR A 93 16.48 50.33 -18.31
CA THR A 93 16.09 49.48 -17.18
C THR A 93 14.80 48.71 -17.47
N LEU A 94 13.83 49.33 -18.15
CA LEU A 94 12.62 48.67 -18.66
C LEU A 94 12.94 47.56 -19.68
N ALA A 95 13.86 47.83 -20.60
CA ALA A 95 14.31 46.84 -21.59
C ALA A 95 15.03 45.63 -20.93
N LEU A 96 15.77 45.85 -19.84
CA LEU A 96 16.42 44.78 -19.09
C LEU A 96 15.39 43.90 -18.35
N ILE A 97 14.41 44.51 -17.68
CA ILE A 97 13.33 43.80 -16.98
C ILE A 97 12.50 42.96 -17.96
N ALA A 98 12.18 43.50 -19.14
CA ALA A 98 11.48 42.77 -20.20
C ALA A 98 12.27 41.54 -20.68
N LYS A 99 13.59 41.67 -20.88
CA LYS A 99 14.44 40.53 -21.29
C LYS A 99 14.55 39.46 -20.19
N VAL A 100 14.73 39.87 -18.94
CA VAL A 100 14.81 38.94 -17.79
C VAL A 100 13.48 38.21 -17.58
N SER A 101 12.34 38.91 -17.71
CA SER A 101 11.02 38.27 -17.59
C SER A 101 10.74 37.29 -18.72
N VAL A 102 11.10 37.61 -19.98
CA VAL A 102 10.97 36.67 -21.10
C VAL A 102 11.84 35.42 -20.88
N LEU A 103 13.08 35.56 -20.42
CA LEU A 103 13.95 34.42 -20.12
C LEU A 103 13.41 33.57 -18.96
N ALA A 104 12.84 34.20 -17.93
CA ALA A 104 12.22 33.50 -16.81
C ALA A 104 10.99 32.69 -17.28
N VAL A 105 10.15 33.27 -18.15
CA VAL A 105 8.99 32.56 -18.74
C VAL A 105 9.46 31.39 -19.60
N LEU A 106 10.49 31.58 -20.43
CA LEU A 106 11.05 30.51 -21.26
C LEU A 106 11.65 29.38 -20.41
N ALA A 107 12.32 29.70 -19.30
CA ALA A 107 12.84 28.71 -18.37
C ALA A 107 11.73 27.92 -17.66
N LEU A 108 10.64 28.58 -17.26
CA LEU A 108 9.48 27.93 -16.65
C LEU A 108 8.74 27.02 -17.64
N VAL A 109 8.52 27.50 -18.87
CA VAL A 109 7.88 26.72 -19.94
C VAL A 109 8.76 25.53 -20.34
N GLY A 110 10.06 25.77 -20.55
CA GLY A 110 11.03 24.72 -20.85
C GLY A 110 11.14 23.68 -19.74
N GLY A 111 11.21 24.11 -18.48
CA GLY A 111 11.21 23.23 -17.31
C GLY A 111 9.93 22.40 -17.20
N GLY A 112 8.76 23.02 -17.42
CA GLY A 112 7.48 22.33 -17.45
C GLY A 112 7.39 21.26 -18.56
N ILE A 113 7.88 21.57 -19.77
CA ILE A 113 7.96 20.61 -20.87
C ILE A 113 8.89 19.44 -20.52
N VAL A 114 10.07 19.72 -19.93
CA VAL A 114 10.99 18.67 -19.50
C VAL A 114 10.35 17.77 -18.45
N LEU A 115 9.70 18.34 -17.42
CA LEU A 115 8.99 17.55 -16.41
C LEU A 115 7.86 16.72 -17.01
N TYR A 116 7.07 17.29 -17.93
CA TYR A 116 5.99 16.58 -18.61
C TYR A 116 6.49 15.39 -19.45
N VAL A 117 7.58 15.59 -20.21
CA VAL A 117 8.18 14.53 -21.03
C VAL A 117 8.88 13.47 -20.17
N MET A 118 9.48 13.86 -19.04
CA MET A 118 10.20 12.95 -18.16
C MET A 118 9.30 12.20 -17.16
N TRP A 119 8.11 12.73 -16.84
CA TRP A 119 7.15 12.10 -15.94
C TRP A 119 6.79 10.64 -16.31
N PRO A 120 6.40 10.31 -17.56
CA PRO A 120 6.10 8.92 -17.92
C PRO A 120 7.30 7.99 -17.74
N SER A 121 8.52 8.47 -17.96
CA SER A 121 9.74 7.68 -17.76
C SER A 121 9.93 7.29 -16.29
N VAL A 122 9.68 8.20 -15.34
CA VAL A 122 9.81 7.91 -13.90
C VAL A 122 8.78 6.87 -13.42
N VAL A 123 7.52 6.97 -13.88
CA VAL A 123 6.47 6.00 -13.53
C VAL A 123 6.77 4.61 -14.13
N SER A 124 7.27 4.57 -15.37
CA SER A 124 7.69 3.34 -16.05
C SER A 124 8.83 2.62 -15.30
N LEU A 125 9.76 3.36 -14.72
CA LEU A 125 10.86 2.80 -13.93
C LEU A 125 10.36 2.09 -12.67
N LYS A 126 9.42 2.70 -11.92
CA LYS A 126 8.85 2.06 -10.73
C LYS A 126 8.09 0.79 -11.10
N ALA A 127 7.22 0.83 -12.11
CA ALA A 127 6.48 -0.33 -12.57
C ALA A 127 7.40 -1.48 -13.02
N THR A 128 8.48 -1.16 -13.75
CA THR A 128 9.48 -2.14 -14.18
C THR A 128 10.22 -2.75 -13.00
N ARG A 129 10.63 -1.92 -12.03
CA ARG A 129 11.30 -2.38 -10.81
C ARG A 129 10.42 -3.30 -9.98
N ASP A 130 9.17 -2.92 -9.76
CA ASP A 130 8.25 -3.69 -8.94
C ASP A 130 7.90 -5.03 -9.62
N ARG A 131 7.78 -5.06 -10.96
CA ARG A 131 7.66 -6.31 -11.74
C ARG A 131 8.90 -7.20 -11.64
N GLN A 132 10.09 -6.61 -11.69
CA GLN A 132 11.34 -7.37 -11.53
C GLN A 132 11.46 -7.96 -10.12
N ALA A 133 11.06 -7.19 -9.10
CA ALA A 133 11.04 -7.67 -7.72
C ALA A 133 10.00 -8.79 -7.52
N CYS A 134 8.83 -8.69 -8.15
CA CYS A 134 7.83 -9.76 -8.16
C CYS A 134 8.37 -11.05 -8.79
N LYS A 135 9.05 -10.96 -9.94
CA LYS A 135 9.75 -12.10 -10.56
C LYS A 135 10.77 -12.73 -9.61
N SER A 136 11.56 -11.91 -8.92
CA SER A 136 12.53 -12.39 -7.93
C SER A 136 11.87 -13.10 -6.76
N ASN A 137 10.72 -12.62 -6.28
CA ASN A 137 9.95 -13.29 -5.24
C ASN A 137 9.42 -14.64 -5.71
N LEU A 138 8.79 -14.70 -6.89
CA LEU A 138 8.33 -15.93 -7.51
C LEU A 138 9.45 -16.96 -7.68
N GLN A 139 10.61 -16.53 -8.17
CA GLN A 139 11.78 -17.40 -8.32
C GLN A 139 12.24 -17.99 -6.99
N LYS A 140 12.30 -17.17 -5.92
CA LYS A 140 12.66 -17.65 -4.57
C LYS A 140 11.62 -18.64 -4.02
N ILE A 141 10.33 -18.38 -4.24
CA ILE A 141 9.25 -19.29 -3.85
C ILE A 141 9.35 -20.60 -4.64
N ALA A 142 9.60 -20.56 -5.95
CA ALA A 142 9.77 -21.73 -6.79
C ALA A 142 10.98 -22.57 -6.37
N VAL A 143 12.11 -21.93 -6.05
CA VAL A 143 13.29 -22.61 -5.48
C VAL A 143 12.95 -23.31 -4.17
N ALA A 144 12.22 -22.65 -3.27
CA ALA A 144 11.81 -23.26 -2.01
C ALA A 144 10.84 -24.43 -2.22
N LEU A 145 9.88 -24.31 -3.15
CA LEU A 145 8.95 -25.38 -3.52
C LEU A 145 9.68 -26.59 -4.09
N ASN A 146 10.67 -26.35 -4.95
CA ASN A 146 11.53 -27.39 -5.50
C ASN A 146 12.42 -28.03 -4.44
N ALA A 147 12.92 -27.26 -3.46
CA ALA A 147 13.67 -27.80 -2.33
C ALA A 147 12.79 -28.70 -1.44
N TYR A 148 11.56 -28.26 -1.13
CA TYR A 148 10.57 -29.08 -0.43
C TYR A 148 10.33 -30.39 -1.19
N ALA A 149 10.09 -30.31 -2.50
CA ALA A 149 9.80 -31.49 -3.33
C ALA A 149 11.00 -32.41 -3.52
N ALA A 150 12.23 -31.90 -3.47
CA ALA A 150 13.44 -32.72 -3.49
C ALA A 150 13.55 -33.59 -2.23
N GLU A 151 13.11 -33.08 -1.08
CA GLU A 151 13.12 -33.80 0.19
C GLU A 151 11.91 -34.74 0.36
N HIS A 152 10.72 -34.29 -0.03
CA HIS A 152 9.45 -34.99 0.22
C HIS A 152 8.96 -35.82 -0.97
N GLY A 153 9.60 -35.70 -2.14
CA GLY A 153 9.23 -36.36 -3.39
C GLY A 153 8.03 -35.74 -4.12
N THR A 154 7.25 -34.88 -3.45
CA THR A 154 6.08 -34.16 -3.98
C THR A 154 6.11 -32.70 -3.54
N TYR A 155 5.45 -31.80 -4.27
CA TYR A 155 5.23 -30.43 -3.80
C TYR A 155 4.35 -30.42 -2.53
N PRO A 156 4.37 -29.35 -1.71
CA PRO A 156 3.52 -29.29 -0.53
C PRO A 156 2.04 -29.35 -0.90
N THR A 157 1.23 -29.96 -0.04
CA THR A 157 -0.23 -29.94 -0.22
C THR A 157 -0.73 -28.50 -0.11
N PRO A 158 -1.63 -28.02 -1.01
CA PRO A 158 -2.19 -26.68 -0.92
C PRO A 158 -2.89 -26.40 0.42
N THR A 159 -3.50 -27.44 0.99
CA THR A 159 -4.20 -27.40 2.27
C THR A 159 -3.74 -28.57 3.12
N VAL A 160 -3.14 -28.28 4.27
CA VAL A 160 -2.93 -29.29 5.32
C VAL A 160 -4.25 -29.53 6.02
N ARG A 161 -4.56 -30.80 6.31
CA ARG A 161 -5.81 -31.21 6.96
C ARG A 161 -5.53 -32.13 8.14
N ASP A 162 -6.41 -32.11 9.12
CA ASP A 162 -6.39 -33.09 10.21
C ASP A 162 -6.91 -34.46 9.74
N ALA A 163 -6.97 -35.43 10.67
CA ALA A 163 -7.46 -36.78 10.40
C ALA A 163 -8.95 -36.82 9.99
N ASP A 164 -9.74 -35.83 10.42
CA ASP A 164 -11.16 -35.71 10.10
C ASP A 164 -11.40 -34.95 8.78
N GLY A 165 -10.32 -34.44 8.16
CA GLY A 165 -10.34 -33.72 6.90
C GLY A 165 -10.59 -32.21 7.05
N ASN A 166 -10.61 -31.66 8.26
CA ASN A 166 -10.75 -30.22 8.47
C ASN A 166 -9.47 -29.48 8.02
N PRO A 167 -9.60 -28.32 7.36
CA PRO A 167 -8.45 -27.54 6.93
C PRO A 167 -7.71 -26.95 8.14
N LEU A 168 -6.41 -27.22 8.23
CA LEU A 168 -5.52 -26.65 9.24
C LEU A 168 -4.88 -25.36 8.73
N TYR A 169 -3.98 -25.44 7.74
CA TYR A 169 -3.27 -24.27 7.22
C TYR A 169 -2.76 -24.45 5.79
N SER A 170 -2.35 -23.32 5.21
CA SER A 170 -1.82 -23.16 3.85
C SER A 170 -0.42 -23.78 3.68
N TRP A 171 -0.12 -24.24 2.47
CA TRP A 171 1.21 -24.70 2.04
C TRP A 171 2.34 -23.71 2.34
N ARG A 172 2.02 -22.41 2.44
CA ARG A 172 2.98 -21.35 2.75
C ARG A 172 3.63 -21.53 4.13
N VAL A 173 2.92 -22.13 5.08
CA VAL A 173 3.48 -22.48 6.41
C VAL A 173 4.52 -23.60 6.26
N LEU A 174 4.22 -24.65 5.51
CA LEU A 174 5.16 -25.75 5.22
C LEU A 174 6.44 -25.28 4.53
N LEU A 175 6.36 -24.17 3.80
CA LEU A 175 7.50 -23.61 3.06
C LEU A 175 8.46 -22.80 3.93
N LEU A 176 8.05 -22.34 5.12
CA LEU A 176 8.83 -21.44 5.97
C LEU A 176 10.27 -21.89 6.23
N PRO A 177 10.56 -23.18 6.54
CA PRO A 177 11.95 -23.62 6.74
C PRO A 177 12.82 -23.45 5.49
N TYR A 178 12.26 -23.61 4.30
CA TYR A 178 12.96 -23.44 3.02
C TYR A 178 13.16 -21.96 2.64
N LEU A 179 12.55 -21.04 3.41
CA LEU A 179 12.65 -19.60 3.25
C LEU A 179 13.53 -18.95 4.34
N GLY A 180 14.18 -19.75 5.19
CA GLY A 180 14.95 -19.24 6.33
C GLY A 180 14.06 -18.63 7.42
N GLN A 181 12.83 -19.15 7.58
CA GLN A 181 11.84 -18.72 8.57
C GLN A 181 11.58 -19.84 9.60
N GLU A 182 12.62 -20.56 10.00
CA GLU A 182 12.55 -21.71 10.92
C GLU A 182 11.97 -21.32 12.29
N ASN A 183 12.34 -20.14 12.81
CA ASN A 183 11.82 -19.64 14.08
C ASN A 183 10.30 -19.42 14.01
N LEU A 184 9.82 -18.76 12.95
CA LEU A 184 8.39 -18.54 12.75
C LEU A 184 7.66 -19.87 12.58
N HIS A 185 8.23 -20.81 11.83
CA HIS A 185 7.65 -22.15 11.67
C HIS A 185 7.52 -22.88 13.00
N ALA A 186 8.52 -22.78 13.89
CA ALA A 186 8.51 -23.41 15.21
C ALA A 186 7.45 -22.83 16.17
N GLU A 187 6.95 -21.61 15.91
CA GLU A 187 5.88 -20.99 16.70
C GLU A 187 4.48 -21.47 16.30
N PHE A 188 4.31 -22.04 15.10
CA PHE A 188 3.03 -22.58 14.65
C PHE A 188 2.66 -23.88 15.37
N GLN A 189 1.41 -23.98 15.82
CA GLN A 189 0.83 -25.25 16.25
C GLN A 189 0.30 -25.98 15.02
N LEU A 190 1.07 -26.97 14.55
CA LEU A 190 0.85 -27.67 13.28
C LEU A 190 -0.31 -28.69 13.32
N ASP A 191 -0.89 -28.93 14.49
CA ASP A 191 -2.11 -29.71 14.72
C ASP A 191 -3.36 -28.84 14.92
N GLU A 192 -3.20 -27.52 14.91
CA GLU A 192 -4.29 -26.55 15.04
C GLU A 192 -4.57 -25.80 13.73
N PRO A 193 -5.80 -25.30 13.53
CA PRO A 193 -6.11 -24.48 12.37
C PRO A 193 -5.42 -23.11 12.43
N TRP A 194 -5.30 -22.49 11.26
CA TRP A 194 -4.63 -21.21 11.06
C TRP A 194 -5.27 -20.05 11.86
N ASP A 195 -6.55 -20.18 12.20
CA ASP A 195 -7.35 -19.21 12.97
C ASP A 195 -7.51 -19.60 14.44
N SER A 196 -6.75 -20.59 14.93
CA SER A 196 -6.69 -20.89 16.37
C SER A 196 -6.17 -19.70 17.17
N ALA A 197 -6.45 -19.65 18.48
CA ALA A 197 -6.02 -18.54 19.32
C ALA A 197 -4.50 -18.29 19.28
N GLN A 198 -3.70 -19.36 19.15
CA GLN A 198 -2.25 -19.28 19.02
C GLN A 198 -1.84 -18.87 17.61
N ASN A 199 -2.29 -19.60 16.58
CA ASN A 199 -1.86 -19.40 15.19
C ASN A 199 -2.35 -18.06 14.62
N ALA A 200 -3.52 -17.56 15.05
CA ALA A 200 -4.05 -16.27 14.61
C ALA A 200 -3.12 -15.10 14.96
N SER A 201 -2.34 -15.21 16.04
CA SER A 201 -1.36 -14.18 16.41
C SER A 201 -0.17 -14.10 15.44
N LEU A 202 0.11 -15.18 14.70
CA LEU A 202 1.23 -15.27 13.75
C LEU A 202 0.87 -14.74 12.35
N ILE A 203 -0.41 -14.49 12.08
CA ILE A 203 -0.89 -13.96 10.78
C ILE A 203 -0.17 -12.66 10.41
N THR A 204 0.09 -11.78 11.39
CA THR A 204 0.77 -10.49 11.17
C THR A 204 2.27 -10.64 10.89
N LEU A 205 2.85 -11.83 11.08
CA LEU A 205 4.27 -12.12 10.83
C LEU A 205 4.49 -12.70 9.44
N MET A 206 3.67 -12.32 8.46
CA MET A 206 3.82 -12.78 7.08
C MET A 206 5.22 -12.45 6.52
N PRO A 207 5.96 -13.44 6.01
CA PRO A 207 7.19 -13.17 5.28
C PRO A 207 6.95 -12.18 4.13
N ALA A 208 7.76 -11.13 4.05
CA ALA A 208 7.65 -10.11 3.00
C ALA A 208 7.74 -10.70 1.58
N LEU A 209 8.34 -11.88 1.44
CA LEU A 209 8.41 -12.64 0.20
C LEU A 209 7.03 -12.98 -0.37
N PHE A 210 6.00 -13.15 0.47
CA PHE A 210 4.65 -13.48 0.03
C PHE A 210 3.83 -12.28 -0.45
N ALA A 211 4.32 -11.05 -0.27
CA ALA A 211 3.68 -9.83 -0.74
C ALA A 211 4.27 -9.39 -2.09
N SER A 212 3.42 -8.98 -3.02
CA SER A 212 3.87 -8.38 -4.29
C SER A 212 4.30 -6.94 -4.05
N PRO A 213 5.50 -6.51 -4.52
CA PRO A 213 5.96 -5.13 -4.40
C PRO A 213 5.08 -4.08 -5.09
N SER A 214 4.18 -4.53 -5.98
CA SER A 214 3.19 -3.65 -6.64
C SER A 214 1.90 -3.48 -5.85
N ASN A 215 1.64 -4.34 -4.86
CA ASN A 215 0.52 -4.19 -3.95
C ASN A 215 1.02 -3.68 -2.59
N ALA A 216 1.04 -2.35 -2.45
CA ALA A 216 1.44 -1.69 -1.21
C ALA A 216 0.58 -2.06 0.01
N LEU A 217 -0.60 -2.66 -0.19
CA LEU A 217 -1.52 -3.06 0.89
C LEU A 217 -1.35 -4.52 1.30
N GLY A 218 -0.67 -5.37 0.52
CA GLY A 218 -0.53 -6.80 0.80
C GLY A 218 0.21 -7.07 2.12
N SER A 219 1.26 -6.28 2.41
CA SER A 219 1.99 -6.35 3.68
C SER A 219 1.14 -5.93 4.89
N ASP A 220 0.26 -4.94 4.71
CA ASP A 220 -0.54 -4.37 5.79
C ASP A 220 -1.77 -5.23 6.11
N THR A 221 -2.16 -6.11 5.18
CA THR A 221 -3.33 -6.98 5.27
C THR A 221 -2.99 -8.44 5.55
N SER A 222 -1.69 -8.79 5.60
CA SER A 222 -1.21 -10.18 5.72
C SER A 222 -1.77 -11.11 4.62
N GLU A 223 -2.03 -10.55 3.44
CA GLU A 223 -2.51 -11.29 2.28
C GLU A 223 -1.35 -11.66 1.36
N SER A 224 -1.30 -12.91 0.93
CA SER A 224 -0.33 -13.33 -0.08
C SER A 224 -0.78 -12.94 -1.49
N ASN A 225 0.19 -12.60 -2.34
CA ASN A 225 -0.03 -12.36 -3.78
C ASN A 225 0.43 -13.52 -4.66
N TYR A 226 0.90 -14.62 -4.07
CA TYR A 226 1.45 -15.76 -4.81
C TYR A 226 0.69 -17.01 -4.44
N VAL A 227 0.08 -17.66 -5.42
CA VAL A 227 -0.86 -18.78 -5.23
C VAL A 227 -0.52 -19.94 -6.15
N LEU A 228 -0.96 -21.13 -5.75
CA LEU A 228 -0.91 -22.32 -6.59
C LEU A 228 -2.12 -22.36 -7.53
N LEU A 229 -2.00 -23.16 -8.59
CA LEU A 229 -3.13 -23.57 -9.43
C LEU A 229 -3.50 -25.00 -9.06
N THR A 230 -4.69 -25.20 -8.50
CA THR A 230 -5.19 -26.51 -8.06
C THR A 230 -6.18 -27.11 -9.04
N GLY A 231 -6.41 -28.41 -8.94
CA GLY A 231 -7.37 -29.14 -9.75
C GLY A 231 -6.73 -30.02 -10.82
N LYS A 232 -7.59 -30.72 -11.59
CA LYS A 232 -7.15 -31.71 -12.57
C LYS A 232 -6.30 -31.06 -13.67
N GLY A 233 -5.14 -31.66 -13.95
CA GLY A 233 -4.22 -31.18 -14.99
C GLY A 233 -3.20 -30.15 -14.49
N THR A 234 -3.14 -29.89 -13.18
CA THR A 234 -2.06 -29.11 -12.56
C THR A 234 -1.15 -30.02 -11.73
N LEU A 235 -0.11 -29.45 -11.11
CA LEU A 235 0.73 -30.13 -10.12
C LEU A 235 0.00 -30.42 -8.81
N PHE A 236 -1.23 -29.93 -8.63
CA PHE A 236 -1.99 -30.01 -7.39
C PHE A 236 -3.42 -30.54 -7.64
N PRO A 237 -3.58 -31.77 -8.16
CA PRO A 237 -4.89 -32.39 -8.33
C PRO A 237 -5.51 -32.78 -6.99
N ASP A 238 -6.83 -33.04 -6.99
CA ASP A 238 -7.58 -33.43 -5.78
C ASP A 238 -7.10 -34.75 -5.16
N THR A 239 -6.38 -35.57 -5.92
CA THR A 239 -5.76 -36.83 -5.46
C THR A 239 -4.48 -36.62 -4.65
N GLY A 240 -3.99 -35.38 -4.55
CA GLY A 240 -2.75 -35.02 -3.84
C GLY A 240 -1.69 -34.40 -4.76
N PRO A 241 -0.76 -33.61 -4.19
CA PRO A 241 0.26 -32.91 -4.96
C PRO A 241 1.18 -33.90 -5.69
N LEU A 242 1.55 -33.54 -6.92
CA LEU A 242 2.52 -34.25 -7.72
C LEU A 242 3.94 -33.75 -7.41
N GLY A 243 4.95 -34.53 -7.80
CA GLY A 243 6.35 -34.12 -7.72
C GLY A 243 6.93 -33.76 -9.09
N PRO A 244 8.11 -33.12 -9.13
CA PRO A 244 8.79 -32.75 -10.39
C PRO A 244 8.95 -33.92 -11.38
N ARG A 245 9.10 -35.16 -10.89
CA ARG A 245 9.23 -36.36 -11.72
C ARG A 245 7.96 -36.77 -12.47
N SER A 246 6.81 -36.23 -12.07
CA SER A 246 5.51 -36.51 -12.71
C SER A 246 5.19 -35.56 -13.87
N ILE A 247 6.05 -34.56 -14.12
CA ILE A 247 5.88 -33.60 -15.20
C ILE A 247 6.23 -34.27 -16.53
N THR A 248 5.32 -34.20 -17.51
CA THR A 248 5.45 -34.89 -18.81
C THR A 248 5.64 -33.96 -20.00
N ASP A 249 5.26 -32.69 -19.88
CA ASP A 249 5.26 -31.68 -20.94
C ASP A 249 6.45 -30.69 -20.87
N GLY A 250 7.23 -30.76 -19.79
CA GLY A 250 8.46 -30.00 -19.57
C GLY A 250 8.37 -29.09 -18.35
N ASN A 251 9.45 -29.04 -17.56
CA ASN A 251 9.48 -28.21 -16.35
C ASN A 251 9.40 -26.71 -16.67
N ASP A 252 9.87 -26.29 -17.84
CA ASP A 252 9.83 -24.92 -18.39
C ASP A 252 8.45 -24.52 -18.93
N ARG A 253 7.49 -25.44 -18.92
CA ARG A 253 6.12 -25.26 -19.47
C ARG A 253 5.02 -25.55 -18.46
N THR A 254 5.35 -26.17 -17.33
CA THR A 254 4.42 -26.44 -16.23
C THR A 254 4.43 -25.27 -15.24
N LEU A 255 3.29 -24.62 -15.05
CA LEU A 255 3.14 -23.58 -14.03
C LEU A 255 3.27 -24.18 -12.62
N LEU A 256 4.11 -23.57 -11.78
CA LEU A 256 4.30 -23.99 -10.39
C LEU A 256 3.58 -23.04 -9.42
N VAL A 257 3.82 -21.73 -9.57
CA VAL A 257 3.22 -20.70 -8.72
C VAL A 257 2.97 -19.43 -9.53
N VAL A 258 1.85 -18.76 -9.27
CA VAL A 258 1.39 -17.62 -10.06
C VAL A 258 1.12 -16.41 -9.18
N GLU A 259 1.31 -15.21 -9.73
CA GLU A 259 0.95 -13.97 -9.08
C GLU A 259 -0.55 -13.66 -9.22
N VAL A 260 -1.14 -13.05 -8.19
CA VAL A 260 -2.50 -12.48 -8.18
C VAL A 260 -2.53 -11.12 -7.49
N ALA A 261 -3.48 -10.26 -7.88
CA ALA A 261 -3.65 -8.93 -7.29
C ALA A 261 -4.02 -8.97 -5.79
N THR A 262 -4.92 -9.88 -5.41
CA THR A 262 -5.33 -10.13 -4.02
C THR A 262 -6.00 -11.49 -3.95
N ILE A 263 -5.89 -12.15 -2.80
CA ILE A 263 -6.66 -13.34 -2.47
C ILE A 263 -7.84 -13.03 -1.54
N GLY A 264 -7.82 -11.91 -0.80
CA GLY A 264 -8.85 -11.57 0.19
C GLY A 264 -8.88 -12.52 1.39
N ARG A 265 -7.73 -13.12 1.71
CA ARG A 265 -7.50 -14.23 2.65
C ARG A 265 -6.10 -14.11 3.24
N TYR A 266 -5.91 -14.55 4.48
CA TYR A 266 -4.60 -14.51 5.10
C TYR A 266 -3.65 -15.53 4.49
N TRP A 267 -2.34 -15.27 4.51
CA TRP A 267 -1.35 -16.20 3.95
C TRP A 267 -1.30 -17.58 4.63
N THR A 268 -1.73 -17.66 5.89
CA THR A 268 -1.85 -18.90 6.68
C THR A 268 -3.12 -19.68 6.36
N GLU A 269 -4.16 -19.00 5.85
CA GLU A 269 -5.42 -19.62 5.45
C GLU A 269 -5.25 -20.31 4.08
N PRO A 270 -5.73 -21.57 3.92
CA PRO A 270 -5.69 -22.25 2.64
C PRO A 270 -6.57 -21.54 1.60
N ALA A 271 -5.93 -20.86 0.64
CA ALA A 271 -6.59 -20.20 -0.46
C ALA A 271 -5.66 -20.16 -1.70
N ASP A 272 -6.08 -20.84 -2.76
CA ASP A 272 -5.39 -20.92 -4.04
C ASP A 272 -6.41 -20.95 -5.19
N ILE A 273 -5.97 -20.83 -6.44
CA ILE A 273 -6.88 -20.80 -7.59
C ILE A 273 -7.24 -22.22 -8.00
N ASP A 274 -8.52 -22.55 -7.99
CA ASP A 274 -9.03 -23.72 -8.72
C ASP A 274 -8.97 -23.45 -10.23
N PHE A 275 -8.19 -24.26 -10.95
CA PHE A 275 -7.96 -24.12 -12.39
C PHE A 275 -9.25 -24.10 -13.20
N THR A 276 -10.29 -24.82 -12.75
CA THR A 276 -11.59 -24.85 -13.43
C THR A 276 -12.38 -23.55 -13.29
N LYS A 277 -12.02 -22.71 -12.32
CA LYS A 277 -12.65 -21.41 -12.02
C LYS A 277 -11.87 -20.24 -12.59
N LEU A 278 -10.78 -20.48 -13.33
CA LEU A 278 -10.00 -19.43 -13.97
C LEU A 278 -10.85 -18.66 -14.99
N THR A 279 -10.93 -17.36 -14.78
CA THR A 279 -11.46 -16.39 -15.72
C THR A 279 -10.30 -15.83 -16.54
N GLY A 280 -10.48 -15.69 -17.85
CA GLY A 280 -9.46 -15.16 -18.77
C GLY A 280 -9.20 -13.65 -18.63
N GLN A 281 -9.67 -13.01 -17.54
CA GLN A 281 -9.49 -11.59 -17.28
C GLN A 281 -8.44 -11.40 -16.18
N PRO A 282 -7.24 -10.85 -16.48
CA PRO A 282 -6.23 -10.59 -15.46
C PRO A 282 -6.78 -9.70 -14.34
N GLY A 283 -6.57 -10.10 -13.08
CA GLY A 283 -7.11 -9.37 -11.91
C GLY A 283 -8.64 -9.42 -11.77
N GLY A 284 -9.30 -10.41 -12.38
CA GLY A 284 -10.73 -10.67 -12.21
C GLY A 284 -11.16 -10.84 -10.74
N PRO A 285 -12.48 -10.74 -10.47
CA PRO A 285 -13.01 -10.73 -9.10
C PRO A 285 -12.69 -12.03 -8.35
N THR A 286 -12.66 -11.98 -7.02
CA THR A 286 -12.63 -13.21 -6.23
C THR A 286 -13.99 -13.91 -6.31
N LEU A 287 -14.01 -15.24 -6.41
CA LEU A 287 -15.22 -16.05 -6.29
C LEU A 287 -15.10 -16.90 -5.03
N GLN A 288 -16.08 -16.80 -4.14
CA GLN A 288 -16.10 -17.52 -2.85
C GLN A 288 -14.84 -17.26 -1.99
N GLY A 289 -14.19 -16.11 -2.18
CA GLY A 289 -12.97 -15.74 -1.47
C GLY A 289 -11.69 -16.41 -1.98
N ALA A 290 -11.72 -17.04 -3.15
CA ALA A 290 -10.52 -17.44 -3.89
C ALA A 290 -10.31 -16.51 -5.10
N PRO A 291 -9.06 -16.19 -5.46
CA PRO A 291 -8.76 -15.53 -6.73
C PRO A 291 -9.28 -16.37 -7.91
N THR A 292 -9.76 -15.70 -8.96
CA THR A 292 -10.20 -16.38 -10.20
C THR A 292 -9.44 -15.93 -11.43
N ALA A 293 -8.34 -15.23 -11.24
CA ALA A 293 -7.56 -14.68 -12.33
C ALA A 293 -6.09 -14.65 -11.95
N ILE A 294 -5.24 -14.90 -12.94
CA ILE A 294 -3.79 -14.76 -12.80
C ILE A 294 -3.42 -13.31 -13.14
N GLY A 295 -2.50 -12.74 -12.39
CA GLY A 295 -2.00 -11.37 -12.54
C GLY A 295 -2.92 -10.31 -11.94
N GLY A 296 -2.88 -9.11 -12.53
CA GLY A 296 -3.59 -7.92 -12.04
C GLY A 296 -2.75 -7.00 -11.14
N SER A 297 -1.60 -7.47 -10.64
CA SER A 297 -0.65 -6.63 -9.87
C SER A 297 0.17 -5.70 -10.75
N HIS A 298 0.31 -6.01 -12.05
CA HIS A 298 1.07 -5.22 -13.00
C HIS A 298 0.26 -4.93 -14.26
N SER A 299 0.49 -3.77 -14.88
CA SER A 299 -0.08 -3.48 -16.19
C SER A 299 0.54 -4.36 -17.28
N GLY A 300 -0.28 -4.92 -18.17
CA GLY A 300 0.19 -5.58 -19.39
C GLY A 300 0.56 -7.06 -19.24
N GLY A 301 0.06 -7.76 -18.23
CA GLY A 301 0.13 -9.22 -18.15
C GLY A 301 0.18 -9.77 -16.73
N ALA A 302 0.67 -11.00 -16.61
CA ALA A 302 0.91 -11.65 -15.33
C ALA A 302 2.38 -12.09 -15.20
N THR A 303 2.77 -12.36 -13.96
CA THR A 303 4.06 -12.96 -13.62
C THR A 303 3.80 -14.33 -13.02
N VAL A 304 4.54 -15.33 -13.47
CA VAL A 304 4.42 -16.73 -13.04
C VAL A 304 5.82 -17.34 -12.94
N ALA A 305 5.96 -18.37 -12.12
CA ALA A 305 7.11 -19.26 -12.15
C ALA A 305 6.69 -20.63 -12.66
N PHE A 306 7.54 -21.21 -13.50
CA PHE A 306 7.41 -22.58 -13.97
C PHE A 306 8.13 -23.53 -13.01
N ALA A 307 7.97 -24.84 -13.21
CA ALA A 307 8.53 -25.85 -12.31
C ALA A 307 10.06 -25.90 -12.33
N ASP A 308 10.72 -25.33 -13.34
CA ASP A 308 12.18 -25.20 -13.41
C ASP A 308 12.77 -24.03 -12.60
N GLY A 309 11.94 -23.07 -12.15
CA GLY A 309 12.34 -21.98 -11.25
C GLY A 309 12.24 -20.58 -11.81
#